data_AF-A0A501WDL7-F1
#
_entry.id   AF-A0A501WDL7-F1
#
_cell.length_a   1.000
_cell.length_b   1.000
_cell.length_c   1.000
_cell.angle_alpha   90.00
_cell.angle_beta   90.00
_cell.angle_gamma   90.00
#
_symmetry.space_group_name_H-M   'P 1'
#
loop_
_entity.id
_entity.type
_entity.pdbx_description
1 polymer ?
#
loop_
_entity_poly.entity_id
_entity_poly.type
_entity_poly.pdbx_seq_one_letter_code
_entity_poly.pdbx_strand_id
1 'polypeptide(L)'
;MKTYFIILAALFFLASCGSDSADGNYNRAADEDLIEEQVDTGTKATIDSVAQAAEEGTILQPLPDTLVSLLEQRQPETEVATLTDQAMANKRLQVDNPLFLRGNLNGNSTPDYAVQVLQNDSIHLLAFLDYTQKPQEVKVATYPAQQLNGRRYSSLQLKLAPQDSLVRNPRRQKITNLKADGISVLQDNRTTLYVLQNGRFIPFDAQE
;
A
#
# COMPACT_ATOMS: atom_id res chain seq x y z
N MET A 1 -60.34 -50.14 -1.36
CA MET A 1 -60.50 -48.97 -2.24
C MET A 1 -59.24 -48.12 -2.18
N LYS A 2 -58.77 -47.65 -3.35
CA LYS A 2 -57.82 -46.53 -3.61
C LYS A 2 -56.49 -46.43 -2.82
N THR A 3 -55.42 -46.72 -3.55
CA THR A 3 -54.02 -46.27 -3.35
C THR A 3 -53.72 -44.97 -4.10
N TYR A 4 -52.75 -44.19 -3.60
CA TYR A 4 -52.02 -43.06 -4.24
C TYR A 4 -50.60 -43.06 -3.60
N PHE A 5 -49.42 -43.11 -4.22
CA PHE A 5 -48.89 -42.99 -5.60
C PHE A 5 -48.53 -41.56 -6.10
N ILE A 6 -47.30 -41.43 -6.67
CA ILE A 6 -46.67 -40.29 -7.39
C ILE A 6 -46.17 -39.16 -6.45
N ILE A 7 -44.87 -38.86 -6.23
CA ILE A 7 -43.63 -38.68 -7.06
C ILE A 7 -43.48 -37.27 -7.68
N LEU A 8 -42.50 -36.48 -7.20
CA LEU A 8 -41.58 -35.56 -7.91
C LEU A 8 -40.57 -35.04 -6.85
N ALA A 9 -39.23 -35.13 -7.02
CA ALA A 9 -38.31 -34.25 -7.78
C ALA A 9 -38.33 -32.76 -7.31
N ALA A 10 -37.22 -32.01 -7.20
CA ALA A 10 -35.84 -32.24 -7.62
C ALA A 10 -34.79 -31.44 -6.78
N LEU A 11 -33.53 -31.84 -6.96
CA LEU A 11 -32.26 -31.10 -6.85
C LEU A 11 -32.31 -29.55 -6.85
N PHE A 12 -31.41 -28.86 -6.13
CA PHE A 12 -30.08 -28.45 -6.65
C PHE A 12 -29.21 -27.57 -5.70
N PHE A 13 -27.89 -27.55 -5.99
CA PHE A 13 -26.80 -26.60 -5.62
C PHE A 13 -26.69 -26.12 -4.16
N LEU A 14 -25.67 -26.51 -3.39
CA LEU A 14 -24.28 -26.00 -3.46
C LEU A 14 -24.20 -24.46 -3.53
N ALA A 15 -24.08 -23.83 -2.37
CA ALA A 15 -23.54 -22.47 -2.23
C ALA A 15 -22.13 -22.56 -1.62
N SER A 16 -21.14 -22.89 -2.45
CA SER A 16 -19.74 -22.61 -2.12
C SER A 16 -19.53 -21.11 -2.21
N CYS A 17 -19.51 -20.41 -1.06
CA CYS A 17 -19.02 -19.04 -1.01
C CYS A 17 -17.50 -19.05 -1.23
N GLY A 18 -17.09 -19.10 -2.50
CA GLY A 18 -15.78 -18.63 -2.91
C GLY A 18 -15.69 -17.16 -2.56
N SER A 19 -14.70 -16.78 -1.74
CA SER A 19 -14.39 -15.39 -1.43
C SER A 19 -13.66 -14.76 -2.61
N ASP A 20 -14.40 -14.54 -3.69
CA ASP A 20 -13.90 -13.88 -4.89
C ASP A 20 -13.50 -12.45 -4.51
N SER A 21 -12.19 -12.22 -4.42
CA SER A 21 -11.63 -10.96 -3.97
C SER A 21 -11.56 -10.06 -5.20
N ALA A 22 -12.38 -9.01 -5.22
CA ALA A 22 -12.62 -8.23 -6.42
C ALA A 22 -11.36 -7.50 -6.93
N ASP A 23 -10.71 -8.08 -7.93
CA ASP A 23 -9.74 -7.41 -8.80
C ASP A 23 -10.47 -6.36 -9.67
N GLY A 24 -10.70 -5.20 -9.09
CA GLY A 24 -11.28 -4.04 -9.77
C GLY A 24 -10.27 -3.36 -10.67
N ASN A 25 -10.38 -3.59 -11.98
CA ASN A 25 -9.65 -2.83 -12.99
C ASN A 25 -10.20 -1.40 -13.08
N TYR A 26 -9.48 -0.43 -12.48
CA TYR A 26 -9.84 0.99 -12.50
C TYR A 26 -8.94 1.82 -13.42
N ASN A 27 -9.24 1.75 -14.72
CA ASN A 27 -8.76 2.69 -15.73
C ASN A 27 -9.62 3.96 -15.75
N ARG A 28 -9.30 4.92 -14.90
CA ARG A 28 -9.66 6.33 -15.07
C ARG A 28 -8.56 7.20 -14.49
N ALA A 29 -8.08 8.16 -15.28
CA ALA A 29 -7.25 9.26 -14.78
C ALA A 29 -8.16 10.40 -14.29
N ALA A 30 -7.68 11.18 -13.34
CA ALA A 30 -8.26 12.43 -12.87
C ALA A 30 -7.17 13.54 -12.96
N ASP A 31 -7.52 14.79 -12.67
CA ASP A 31 -6.97 15.98 -13.35
C ASP A 31 -6.38 17.01 -12.35
N GLU A 32 -5.23 17.62 -12.69
CA GLU A 32 -4.28 18.25 -11.74
C GLU A 32 -4.67 19.66 -11.20
N ASP A 33 -5.96 20.02 -11.14
CA ASP A 33 -6.41 21.43 -11.09
C ASP A 33 -6.69 22.05 -9.68
N LEU A 34 -6.26 21.42 -8.57
CA LEU A 34 -6.56 21.89 -7.20
C LEU A 34 -5.37 22.07 -6.24
N ILE A 35 -4.15 22.21 -6.75
CA ILE A 35 -3.02 22.75 -5.97
C ILE A 35 -2.53 24.05 -6.63
N GLU A 36 -3.11 25.18 -6.23
CA GLU A 36 -2.58 26.51 -6.55
C GLU A 36 -1.26 26.75 -5.80
N GLU A 37 -0.14 26.37 -6.41
CA GLU A 37 1.15 26.99 -6.13
C GLU A 37 1.37 28.11 -7.15
N GLN A 38 1.61 29.34 -6.67
CA GLN A 38 1.78 30.51 -7.52
C GLN A 38 3.07 30.41 -8.35
N VAL A 39 2.94 29.96 -9.60
CA VAL A 39 4.04 29.97 -10.57
C VAL A 39 4.19 31.38 -11.15
N ASP A 40 5.19 32.13 -10.66
CA ASP A 40 5.73 33.25 -11.44
C ASP A 40 6.78 32.75 -12.44
N THR A 41 6.92 33.52 -13.51
CA THR A 41 7.32 33.11 -14.84
C THR A 41 8.83 33.03 -15.00
N GLY A 42 9.31 31.97 -15.67
CA GLY A 42 10.44 32.10 -16.61
C GLY A 42 11.65 31.20 -16.39
N THR A 43 11.82 30.21 -17.28
CA THR A 43 12.85 30.23 -18.34
C THR A 43 12.82 28.92 -19.10
N LYS A 44 12.70 28.97 -20.44
CA LYS A 44 12.91 27.79 -21.29
C LYS A 44 14.40 27.45 -21.35
N ALA A 45 14.79 26.26 -20.91
CA ALA A 45 16.06 25.65 -21.26
C ALA A 45 15.80 24.21 -21.74
N THR A 46 16.13 23.94 -23.01
CA THR A 46 16.08 22.60 -23.59
C THR A 46 17.17 21.76 -22.94
N ILE A 47 16.81 20.68 -22.25
CA ILE A 47 17.76 19.70 -21.73
C ILE A 47 17.58 18.42 -22.54
N ASP A 48 18.37 18.33 -23.62
CA ASP A 48 18.75 17.05 -24.18
C ASP A 48 19.77 16.44 -23.22
N SER A 49 19.42 15.31 -22.60
CA SER A 49 20.31 14.58 -21.69
C SER A 49 19.99 13.11 -21.74
N VAL A 50 20.85 12.41 -22.47
CA VAL A 50 20.98 10.95 -22.51
C VAL A 50 20.84 10.39 -21.10
N ALA A 51 19.81 9.56 -20.90
CA ALA A 51 19.60 8.85 -19.64
C ALA A 51 20.74 7.84 -19.42
N GLN A 52 21.75 8.25 -18.67
CA GLN A 52 22.76 7.35 -18.16
C GLN A 52 22.10 6.54 -17.05
N ALA A 53 21.89 5.24 -17.29
CA ALA A 53 21.30 4.35 -16.30
C ALA A 53 22.18 4.32 -15.04
N ALA A 54 21.63 4.78 -13.92
CA ALA A 54 22.17 4.45 -12.62
C ALA A 54 21.90 2.96 -12.33
N GLU A 55 22.64 2.38 -11.40
CA GLU A 55 22.42 0.99 -11.00
C GLU A 55 21.20 0.91 -10.08
N GLU A 56 20.10 0.37 -10.63
CA GLU A 56 18.81 0.25 -9.96
C GLU A 56 18.93 -0.40 -8.57
N GLY A 57 18.54 0.33 -7.52
CA GLY A 57 18.22 -0.27 -6.23
C GLY A 57 19.04 0.15 -5.00
N THR A 58 19.35 1.44 -4.85
CA THR A 58 19.98 1.93 -3.61
C THR A 58 18.95 2.03 -2.46
N ILE A 59 19.13 1.22 -1.42
CA ILE A 59 18.45 1.40 -0.13
C ILE A 59 19.00 2.66 0.55
N LEU A 60 18.23 3.76 0.58
CA LEU A 60 18.72 5.05 1.07
C LEU A 60 19.04 5.11 2.57
N GLN A 61 18.42 4.26 3.38
CA GLN A 61 18.61 4.21 4.84
C GLN A 61 18.51 2.76 5.32
N PRO A 62 19.40 2.31 6.22
CA PRO A 62 19.29 0.97 6.80
C PRO A 62 18.00 0.83 7.62
N LEU A 63 17.44 -0.39 7.64
CA LEU A 63 16.31 -0.70 8.52
C LEU A 63 16.74 -0.62 9.99
N PRO A 64 15.88 -0.16 10.92
CA PRO A 64 16.13 -0.25 12.34
C PRO A 64 16.27 -1.71 12.78
N ASP A 65 17.22 -2.02 13.66
CA ASP A 65 17.48 -3.39 14.17
C ASP A 65 16.21 -4.10 14.65
N THR A 66 15.29 -3.37 15.30
CA THR A 66 13.99 -3.91 15.73
C THR A 66 13.13 -4.42 14.58
N LEU A 67 13.12 -3.70 13.45
CA LEU A 67 12.36 -4.09 12.26
C LEU A 67 13.04 -5.27 11.54
N VAL A 68 14.39 -5.30 11.52
CA VAL A 68 15.15 -6.47 11.05
C VAL A 68 14.79 -7.71 11.87
N SER A 69 14.85 -7.64 13.20
CA SER A 69 14.49 -8.77 14.07
C SER A 69 13.04 -9.23 13.93
N LEU A 70 12.10 -8.32 13.66
CA LEU A 70 10.69 -8.66 13.40
C LEU A 70 10.54 -9.42 12.08
N LEU A 71 11.24 -8.98 11.03
CA LEU A 71 11.26 -9.64 9.72
C LEU A 71 11.90 -11.04 9.82
N GLU A 72 13.06 -11.17 10.47
CA GLU A 72 13.72 -12.47 10.67
C GLU A 72 12.84 -13.45 11.47
N GLN A 73 12.10 -12.96 12.48
CA GLN A 73 11.24 -13.81 13.31
C GLN A 73 9.94 -14.23 12.60
N ARG A 74 9.35 -13.36 11.78
CA ARG A 74 7.98 -13.53 11.24
C ARG A 74 7.93 -13.85 9.75
N GLN A 75 8.91 -13.37 8.99
CA GLN A 75 8.99 -13.44 7.53
C GLN A 75 10.38 -13.89 7.03
N PRO A 76 10.93 -15.00 7.54
CA PRO A 76 12.31 -15.44 7.27
C PRO A 76 12.58 -15.83 5.80
N GLU A 77 11.54 -16.02 5.00
CA GLU A 77 11.61 -16.34 3.57
C GLU A 77 11.40 -15.11 2.66
N THR A 78 11.29 -13.91 3.24
CA THR A 78 11.09 -12.66 2.48
C THR A 78 12.36 -11.83 2.44
N GLU A 79 12.53 -11.09 1.34
CA GLU A 79 13.59 -10.10 1.21
C GLU A 79 12.98 -8.70 1.41
N VAL A 80 13.75 -7.76 1.95
CA VAL A 80 13.33 -6.35 1.97
C VAL A 80 13.21 -5.87 0.53
N ALA A 81 12.12 -5.17 0.19
CA ALA A 81 11.94 -4.70 -1.17
C ALA A 81 13.08 -3.75 -1.58
N THR A 82 13.46 -3.78 -2.85
CA THR A 82 14.37 -2.81 -3.47
C THR A 82 13.57 -1.91 -4.39
N LEU A 83 13.74 -0.59 -4.33
CA LEU A 83 12.98 0.33 -5.20
C LEU A 83 13.64 0.53 -6.57
N THR A 84 12.85 0.86 -7.57
CA THR A 84 13.34 1.36 -8.86
C THR A 84 13.89 2.78 -8.73
N ASP A 85 14.87 3.14 -9.56
CA ASP A 85 15.41 4.51 -9.56
C ASP A 85 14.35 5.56 -9.94
N GLN A 86 13.36 5.20 -10.77
CA GLN A 86 12.18 6.04 -11.05
C GLN A 86 11.38 6.32 -9.77
N ALA A 87 11.12 5.30 -8.95
CA ALA A 87 10.45 5.49 -7.66
C ALA A 87 11.32 6.35 -6.73
N MET A 88 12.63 6.11 -6.66
CA MET A 88 13.55 6.91 -5.84
C MET A 88 13.66 8.38 -6.29
N ALA A 89 13.61 8.64 -7.59
CA ALA A 89 13.78 9.96 -8.18
C ALA A 89 12.50 10.82 -8.18
N ASN A 90 11.34 10.29 -7.78
CA ASN A 90 10.07 11.01 -7.81
C ASN A 90 9.98 12.10 -6.72
N LYS A 91 10.59 13.26 -7.02
CA LYS A 91 10.66 14.45 -6.15
C LYS A 91 9.31 15.12 -5.87
N ARG A 92 8.24 14.80 -6.62
CA ARG A 92 6.88 15.28 -6.31
C ARG A 92 6.38 14.71 -4.97
N LEU A 93 6.90 13.56 -4.56
CA LEU A 93 6.33 12.79 -3.43
C LEU A 93 7.04 13.03 -2.09
N GLN A 94 8.34 13.36 -2.14
CA GLN A 94 9.24 13.70 -1.01
C GLN A 94 8.85 13.03 0.32
N VAL A 95 9.40 11.83 0.53
CA VAL A 95 9.18 11.01 1.73
C VAL A 95 10.50 10.78 2.45
N ASP A 96 10.49 10.83 3.78
CA ASP A 96 11.70 10.66 4.61
C ASP A 96 12.30 9.26 4.47
N ASN A 97 11.44 8.25 4.32
CA ASN A 97 11.84 6.89 3.99
C ASN A 97 10.75 6.22 3.12
N PRO A 98 11.06 5.80 1.88
CA PRO A 98 10.06 5.21 0.99
C PRO A 98 9.83 3.71 1.22
N LEU A 99 10.70 3.03 1.96
CA LEU A 99 10.67 1.57 2.15
C LEU A 99 9.93 1.13 3.40
N PHE A 100 10.08 1.89 4.48
CA PHE A 100 9.42 1.63 5.75
C PHE A 100 8.95 2.91 6.41
N LEU A 101 7.91 2.80 7.22
CA LEU A 101 7.35 3.87 8.03
C LEU A 101 7.41 3.50 9.51
N ARG A 102 7.45 4.52 10.36
CA ARG A 102 7.19 4.40 11.80
C ARG A 102 6.11 5.41 12.18
N GLY A 103 5.08 4.97 12.88
CA GLY A 103 3.93 5.81 13.25
C GLY A 103 2.95 5.09 14.18
N ASN A 104 1.94 5.79 14.69
CA ASN A 104 0.93 5.26 15.60
C ASN A 104 -0.25 4.70 14.81
N LEU A 105 -0.07 3.55 14.15
CA LEU A 105 -1.00 2.99 13.17
C LEU A 105 -2.25 2.36 13.82
N ASN A 106 -2.13 1.92 15.08
CA ASN A 106 -3.25 1.39 15.86
C ASN A 106 -3.90 2.38 16.83
N GLY A 107 -3.30 3.57 17.02
CA GLY A 107 -3.83 4.65 17.87
C GLY A 107 -3.51 4.52 19.36
N ASN A 108 -2.69 3.57 19.81
CA ASN A 108 -2.44 3.32 21.23
C ASN A 108 -1.25 4.08 21.84
N SER A 109 -0.61 4.98 21.07
CA SER A 109 0.57 5.77 21.47
C SER A 109 1.90 5.01 21.53
N THR A 110 1.91 3.72 21.23
CA THR A 110 3.14 2.99 20.89
C THR A 110 3.42 3.21 19.40
N PRO A 111 4.68 3.44 18.99
CA PRO A 111 5.02 3.41 17.58
C PRO A 111 4.89 1.97 17.04
N ASP A 112 4.32 1.86 15.86
CA ASP A 112 4.25 0.67 15.02
C ASP A 112 5.22 0.84 13.83
N TYR A 113 5.51 -0.24 13.10
CA TYR A 113 6.22 -0.19 11.81
C TYR A 113 5.32 -0.61 10.66
N ALA A 114 5.57 -0.06 9.46
CA ALA A 114 5.12 -0.63 8.19
C ALA A 114 6.32 -0.76 7.24
N VAL A 115 6.38 -1.82 6.43
CA VAL A 115 7.53 -2.12 5.57
C VAL A 115 7.12 -2.81 4.27
N GLN A 116 7.85 -2.54 3.19
CA GLN A 116 7.75 -3.28 1.93
C GLN A 116 8.71 -4.48 1.92
N VAL A 117 8.20 -5.68 1.65
CA VAL A 117 9.01 -6.89 1.41
C VAL A 117 8.68 -7.50 0.05
N LEU A 118 9.69 -8.06 -0.62
CA LEU A 118 9.53 -8.91 -1.78
C LEU A 118 9.23 -10.34 -1.30
N GLN A 119 8.11 -10.89 -1.74
CA GLN A 119 7.75 -12.29 -1.54
C GLN A 119 7.30 -12.88 -2.89
N ASN A 120 7.99 -13.94 -3.34
CA ASN A 120 7.81 -14.54 -4.67
C ASN A 120 7.99 -13.53 -5.83
N ASP A 121 6.89 -13.04 -6.39
CA ASP A 121 6.80 -12.10 -7.51
C ASP A 121 6.11 -10.79 -7.16
N SER A 122 5.79 -10.59 -5.88
CA SER A 122 4.90 -9.54 -5.38
C SER A 122 5.55 -8.73 -4.25
N ILE A 123 5.25 -7.44 -4.20
CA ILE A 123 5.61 -6.55 -3.10
C ILE A 123 4.48 -6.60 -2.06
N HIS A 124 4.81 -7.11 -0.88
CA HIS A 124 3.90 -7.22 0.26
C HIS A 124 4.18 -6.05 1.21
N LEU A 125 3.13 -5.31 1.56
CA LEU A 125 3.20 -4.27 2.59
C LEU A 125 2.70 -4.90 3.89
N LEU A 126 3.59 -4.96 4.87
CA LEU A 126 3.34 -5.55 6.18
C LEU A 126 3.42 -4.47 7.25
N ALA A 127 2.53 -4.52 8.23
CA ALA A 127 2.60 -3.69 9.43
C ALA A 127 2.86 -4.57 10.66
N PHE A 128 3.81 -4.14 11.50
CA PHE A 128 4.11 -4.74 12.79
C PHE A 128 3.57 -3.82 13.89
N LEU A 129 2.39 -4.16 14.38
CA LEU A 129 1.69 -3.45 15.45
C LEU A 129 2.17 -3.95 16.81
N ASP A 130 2.16 -3.08 17.83
CA ASP A 130 2.42 -3.46 19.24
C ASP A 130 3.75 -4.18 19.49
N TYR A 131 4.76 -3.89 18.67
CA TYR A 131 6.00 -4.67 18.60
C TYR A 131 6.82 -4.67 19.90
N THR A 132 6.57 -3.74 20.82
CA THR A 132 7.27 -3.63 22.10
C THR A 132 6.74 -4.58 23.18
N GLN A 133 5.52 -5.08 23.04
CA GLN A 133 4.85 -5.92 24.04
C GLN A 133 4.35 -7.25 23.46
N LYS A 134 3.65 -7.19 22.32
CA LYS A 134 3.05 -8.35 21.67
C LYS A 134 2.97 -8.10 20.17
N PRO A 135 4.07 -8.30 19.42
CA PRO A 135 4.10 -8.02 17.99
C PRO A 135 2.98 -8.77 17.25
N GLN A 136 2.10 -7.98 16.62
CA GLN A 136 1.07 -8.45 15.70
C GLN A 136 1.44 -8.01 14.29
N GLU A 137 1.72 -8.97 13.43
CA GLU A 137 1.83 -8.71 12.00
C GLU A 137 0.42 -8.59 11.38
N VAL A 138 0.23 -7.59 10.52
CA VAL A 138 -0.99 -7.39 9.73
C VAL A 138 -0.60 -7.03 8.31
N LYS A 139 -1.11 -7.78 7.33
CA LYS A 139 -0.95 -7.41 5.91
C LYS A 139 -1.74 -6.13 5.61
N VAL A 140 -1.06 -5.15 5.02
CA VAL A 140 -1.63 -3.87 4.58
C VAL A 140 -2.19 -4.04 3.17
N ALA A 141 -1.33 -4.46 2.24
CA ALA A 141 -1.64 -4.60 0.82
C ALA A 141 -0.63 -5.55 0.13
N THR A 142 -0.92 -5.91 -1.12
CA THR A 142 -0.02 -6.66 -2.01
C THR A 142 -0.10 -6.01 -3.39
N TYR A 143 1.04 -5.83 -4.05
CA TYR A 143 1.18 -5.27 -5.39
C TYR A 143 2.12 -6.16 -6.23
N PRO A 144 1.97 -6.20 -7.57
CA PRO A 144 2.95 -6.89 -8.41
C PRO A 144 4.33 -6.21 -8.32
N ALA A 145 5.40 -6.99 -8.25
CA ALA A 145 6.75 -6.43 -8.35
C ALA A 145 7.09 -6.11 -9.82
N GLN A 146 7.76 -4.99 -10.05
CA GLN A 146 8.22 -4.60 -11.38
C GLN A 146 9.47 -5.42 -11.74
N GLN A 147 9.44 -6.12 -12.87
CA GLN A 147 10.60 -6.89 -13.35
C GLN A 147 11.47 -6.02 -14.26
N LEU A 148 12.73 -5.82 -13.87
CA LEU A 148 13.73 -5.05 -14.60
C LEU A 148 15.05 -5.83 -14.61
N ASN A 149 15.67 -5.99 -15.78
CA ASN A 149 16.96 -6.68 -15.94
C ASN A 149 17.04 -8.08 -15.28
N GLY A 150 15.91 -8.80 -15.19
CA GLY A 150 15.82 -10.11 -14.55
C GLY A 150 15.65 -10.09 -13.01
N ARG A 151 15.70 -8.91 -12.38
CA ARG A 151 15.42 -8.68 -10.95
C ARG A 151 14.01 -8.14 -10.74
N ARG A 152 13.57 -8.10 -9.48
CA ARG A 152 12.25 -7.60 -9.06
C ARG A 152 12.40 -6.41 -8.12
N TYR A 153 11.60 -5.38 -8.37
CA TYR A 153 11.67 -4.11 -7.68
C TYR A 153 10.27 -3.62 -7.29
N SER A 154 10.22 -2.73 -6.29
CA SER A 154 9.02 -1.93 -6.00
C SER A 154 9.06 -0.62 -6.78
N SER A 155 7.93 -0.26 -7.40
CA SER A 155 7.66 1.09 -7.91
C SER A 155 6.93 1.97 -6.89
N LEU A 156 6.74 1.47 -5.66
CA LEU A 156 5.95 2.11 -4.61
C LEU A 156 6.84 2.88 -3.64
N GLN A 157 6.40 4.06 -3.22
CA GLN A 157 6.88 4.70 -2.00
C GLN A 157 5.83 4.55 -0.89
N LEU A 158 6.29 4.41 0.35
CA LEU A 158 5.46 4.62 1.54
C LEU A 158 5.57 6.06 2.03
N LYS A 159 4.47 6.62 2.53
CA LYS A 159 4.42 7.88 3.29
C LYS A 159 3.49 7.73 4.48
N LEU A 160 3.89 8.28 5.63
CA LEU A 160 2.99 8.36 6.79
C LEU A 160 1.89 9.39 6.49
N ALA A 161 0.63 9.03 6.73
CA ALA A 161 -0.49 9.97 6.76
C ALA A 161 -0.84 10.26 8.22
N PRO A 162 -0.47 11.41 8.79
CA PRO A 162 -0.68 11.69 10.21
C PRO A 162 -2.16 11.69 10.59
N GLN A 163 -2.46 11.38 11.86
CA GLN A 163 -3.84 11.28 12.38
C GLN A 163 -4.77 12.49 12.13
N ASP A 164 -4.23 13.69 11.89
CA ASP A 164 -4.99 14.90 11.56
C ASP A 164 -5.30 15.07 10.07
N SER A 165 -4.79 14.18 9.20
CA SER A 165 -5.10 14.12 7.78
C SER A 165 -6.61 14.02 7.53
N LEU A 166 -7.13 14.89 6.67
CA LEU A 166 -8.52 14.88 6.22
C LEU A 166 -8.73 13.79 5.17
N VAL A 167 -9.67 12.88 5.42
CA VAL A 167 -9.95 11.75 4.53
C VAL A 167 -11.44 11.60 4.24
N ARG A 168 -11.79 11.29 2.99
CA ARG A 168 -13.17 10.95 2.59
C ARG A 168 -13.45 9.51 2.99
N ASN A 169 -14.32 9.30 3.99
CA ASN A 169 -14.68 7.94 4.42
C ASN A 169 -15.52 7.25 3.32
N PRO A 170 -15.04 6.15 2.69
CA PRO A 170 -15.71 5.55 1.53
C PRO A 170 -17.11 5.00 1.85
N ARG A 171 -17.38 4.66 3.12
CA ARG A 171 -18.69 4.15 3.57
C ARG A 171 -19.70 5.23 3.94
N ARG A 172 -19.25 6.47 4.17
CA ARG A 172 -20.09 7.57 4.67
C ARG A 172 -20.06 8.82 3.79
N GLN A 173 -19.21 8.85 2.75
CA GLN A 173 -18.96 9.98 1.84
C GLN A 173 -18.69 11.32 2.55
N LYS A 174 -18.26 11.27 3.81
CA LYS A 174 -17.99 12.43 4.65
C LYS A 174 -16.48 12.55 4.90
N ILE A 175 -15.97 13.77 4.81
CA ILE A 175 -14.61 14.13 5.21
C ILE A 175 -14.51 14.06 6.74
N THR A 176 -13.49 13.38 7.23
CA THR A 176 -13.18 13.20 8.66
C THR A 176 -11.68 13.15 8.82
N ASN A 177 -11.17 13.58 9.97
CA ASN A 177 -9.79 13.25 10.36
C ASN A 177 -9.67 11.73 10.56
N LEU A 178 -8.45 11.23 10.45
CA LEU A 178 -8.10 9.89 10.91
C LEU A 178 -8.21 9.78 12.45
N LYS A 179 -8.08 8.56 12.97
CA LYS A 179 -8.10 8.26 14.42
C LYS A 179 -6.75 7.79 14.97
N ALA A 180 -5.83 7.54 14.06
CA ALA A 180 -4.53 6.91 14.18
C ALA A 180 -3.80 7.26 12.87
N ASP A 181 -2.49 7.08 12.79
CA ASP A 181 -1.77 7.32 11.55
C ASP A 181 -2.15 6.28 10.49
N GLY A 182 -2.12 6.69 9.22
CA GLY A 182 -2.35 5.83 8.06
C GLY A 182 -1.08 5.61 7.24
N ILE A 183 -1.15 4.63 6.33
CA ILE A 183 -0.08 4.29 5.39
C ILE A 183 -0.53 4.75 4.01
N SER A 184 0.02 5.86 3.51
CA SER A 184 -0.14 6.23 2.10
C SER A 184 0.86 5.43 1.27
N VAL A 185 0.36 4.76 0.24
CA VAL A 185 1.15 4.05 -0.76
C VAL A 185 1.06 4.83 -2.05
N LEU A 186 2.22 5.27 -2.56
CA LEU A 186 2.31 6.16 -3.70
C LEU A 186 2.97 5.42 -4.86
N GLN A 187 2.31 5.43 -6.01
CA GLN A 187 2.75 4.77 -7.23
C GLN A 187 2.50 5.71 -8.41
N ASP A 188 3.57 6.14 -9.08
CA ASP A 188 3.55 7.11 -10.17
C ASP A 188 2.76 8.40 -9.85
N ASN A 189 1.48 8.47 -10.24
CA ASN A 189 0.55 9.58 -9.99
C ASN A 189 -0.66 9.20 -9.10
N ARG A 190 -0.64 8.02 -8.47
CA ARG A 190 -1.72 7.51 -7.61
C ARG A 190 -1.27 7.40 -6.16
N THR A 191 -2.14 7.81 -5.23
CA THR A 191 -1.95 7.60 -3.78
C THR A 191 -3.13 6.80 -3.22
N THR A 192 -2.86 5.62 -2.66
CA THR A 192 -3.86 4.84 -1.91
C THR A 192 -3.54 4.95 -0.42
N LEU A 193 -4.49 5.41 0.38
CA LEU A 193 -4.32 5.52 1.83
C LEU A 193 -4.91 4.30 2.53
N TYR A 194 -4.12 3.61 3.35
CA TYR A 194 -4.56 2.48 4.15
C TYR A 194 -4.71 2.87 5.63
N VAL A 195 -5.88 2.59 6.20
CA VAL A 195 -6.22 2.92 7.58
C VAL A 195 -6.63 1.66 8.33
N LEU A 196 -6.07 1.42 9.53
CA LEU A 196 -6.45 0.28 10.35
C LEU A 196 -7.89 0.43 10.87
N GLN A 197 -8.75 -0.54 10.56
CA GLN A 197 -10.12 -0.61 11.07
C GLN A 197 -10.48 -2.06 11.42
N ASN A 198 -10.88 -2.29 12.68
CA ASN A 198 -11.29 -3.62 13.17
C ASN A 198 -10.21 -4.70 12.91
N GLY A 199 -8.94 -4.37 13.15
CA GLY A 199 -7.80 -5.29 13.04
C GLY A 199 -7.28 -5.55 11.61
N ARG A 200 -7.75 -4.82 10.60
CA ARG A 200 -7.27 -4.91 9.21
C ARG A 200 -7.14 -3.53 8.57
N PHE A 201 -6.20 -3.37 7.65
CA PHE A 201 -6.10 -2.15 6.86
C PHE A 201 -7.20 -2.11 5.81
N ILE A 202 -7.82 -0.93 5.65
CA ILE A 202 -8.85 -0.66 4.66
C ILE A 202 -8.32 0.43 3.72
N PRO A 203 -8.35 0.24 2.39
CA PRO A 203 -8.02 1.30 1.45
C PRO A 203 -9.09 2.40 1.49
N PHE A 204 -8.60 3.62 1.48
CA PHE A 204 -9.29 4.85 1.19
C PHE A 204 -8.63 5.36 -0.09
N ASP A 205 -9.42 5.57 -1.14
CA ASP A 205 -8.95 6.39 -2.24
C ASP A 205 -8.76 7.80 -1.68
N ALA A 206 -7.52 8.26 -1.65
CA ALA A 206 -7.21 9.66 -1.48
C ALA A 206 -7.64 10.34 -2.79
N GLN A 207 -8.92 10.66 -2.90
CA GLN A 207 -9.38 11.56 -3.95
C GLN A 207 -8.71 12.92 -3.76
N GLU A 208 -8.37 13.53 -4.89
CA GLU A 208 -8.09 14.95 -5.08
C GLU A 208 -9.05 15.84 -4.27
#